data_AF-A0A7S0TK10-F1
#
_entry.id   AF-A0A7S0TK10-F1
#
_cell.length_a   1.000
_cell.length_b   1.000
_cell.length_c   1.000
_cell.angle_alpha   90.00
_cell.angle_beta   90.00
_cell.angle_gamma   90.00
#
_symmetry.space_group_name_H-M   'P 1'
#
loop_
_entity.id
_entity.type
_entity.pdbx_description
1 polymer ?
#
loop_
_entity_poly.entity_id
_entity_poly.type
_entity_poly.pdbx_seq_one_letter_code
_entity_poly.pdbx_strand_id
1 'polypeptide(L)'
;ADVALSVVMTAVSTAAAPIMTPALTSLLAGSLVPVDAAGLLISTLQVVLFPVTLGVAINAFFPSLSKRVSGFTPLLCVIFVALICGSVVGQTASSFVAAGAPLLGAVAGLHLGGFLLGFAVPTMLGYPRQVASTVAIETGMQNSALGVVLATRNFRDPLTALPCAISAT
;
A
#
# COMPACT_ATOMS: atom_id res chain seq x y z
N ALA A 1 19.78 2.42 4.15
CA ALA A 1 19.08 1.99 2.93
C ALA A 1 19.60 2.80 1.76
N ASP A 2 19.58 2.25 0.55
CA ASP A 2 19.74 2.98 -0.70
C ASP A 2 18.41 3.64 -1.08
N VAL A 3 18.39 4.98 -1.13
CA VAL A 3 17.19 5.79 -1.42
C VAL A 3 16.83 5.73 -2.90
N ALA A 4 17.81 5.71 -3.80
CA ALA A 4 17.55 5.67 -5.23
C ALA A 4 16.90 4.32 -5.62
N LEU A 5 17.41 3.23 -5.04
CA LEU A 5 16.82 1.90 -5.22
C LEU A 5 15.39 1.84 -4.66
N SER A 6 15.13 2.39 -3.47
CA SER A 6 13.79 2.46 -2.87
C SER A 6 12.81 3.15 -3.81
N VAL A 7 13.15 4.34 -4.32
CA VAL A 7 12.31 5.09 -5.26
C VAL A 7 12.00 4.28 -6.53
N VAL A 8 13.00 3.60 -7.10
CA VAL A 8 12.80 2.76 -8.30
C VAL A 8 11.90 1.57 -7.99
N MET A 9 12.10 0.89 -6.86
CA MET A 9 11.27 -0.24 -6.43
C MET A 9 9.81 0.18 -6.27
N THR A 10 9.55 1.27 -5.55
CA THR A 10 8.18 1.81 -5.39
C THR A 10 7.57 2.22 -6.73
N ALA A 11 8.34 2.86 -7.63
CA ALA A 11 7.84 3.27 -8.93
C ALA A 11 7.46 2.07 -9.82
N VAL A 12 8.31 1.05 -9.87
CA VAL A 12 8.06 -0.17 -10.64
C VAL A 12 6.88 -0.95 -10.08
N SER A 13 6.80 -1.12 -8.75
CA SER A 13 5.67 -1.82 -8.13
C SER A 13 4.34 -1.08 -8.35
N THR A 14 4.37 0.25 -8.29
CA THR A 14 3.19 1.10 -8.58
C THR A 14 2.76 0.99 -10.03
N ALA A 15 3.71 0.98 -10.98
CA ALA A 15 3.41 0.82 -12.39
C ALA A 15 2.85 -0.58 -12.72
N ALA A 16 3.30 -1.62 -12.01
CA ALA A 16 2.81 -2.98 -12.17
C ALA A 16 1.47 -3.26 -11.46
N ALA A 17 1.09 -2.43 -10.47
CA ALA A 17 -0.08 -2.63 -9.62
C ALA A 17 -1.41 -2.86 -10.38
N PRO A 18 -1.74 -2.15 -11.49
CA PRO A 18 -3.01 -2.36 -12.19
C PRO A 18 -3.22 -3.80 -12.70
N ILE A 19 -2.15 -4.55 -12.93
CA ILE A 19 -2.20 -5.94 -13.38
C ILE A 19 -1.99 -6.88 -12.20
N MET A 20 -0.96 -6.61 -11.39
CA MET A 20 -0.55 -7.51 -10.31
C MET A 20 -1.57 -7.54 -9.16
N THR A 21 -2.17 -6.40 -8.79
CA THR A 21 -3.10 -6.33 -7.67
C THR A 21 -4.40 -7.10 -7.94
N PRO A 22 -5.09 -6.95 -9.08
CA PRO A 22 -6.24 -7.79 -9.40
C PRO A 22 -5.88 -9.27 -9.53
N ALA A 23 -4.76 -9.59 -10.19
CA ALA A 23 -4.35 -10.97 -10.41
C ALA A 23 -4.04 -11.71 -9.11
N LEU A 24 -3.21 -11.12 -8.24
CA LEU A 24 -2.84 -11.70 -6.96
C LEU A 24 -4.03 -11.76 -6.00
N THR A 25 -4.87 -10.72 -5.97
CA THR A 25 -6.07 -10.72 -5.11
C THR A 25 -7.04 -11.81 -5.56
N SER A 26 -7.27 -11.97 -6.87
CA SER A 26 -8.15 -13.03 -7.39
C SER A 26 -7.58 -14.42 -7.09
N LEU A 27 -6.26 -14.59 -7.22
CA LEU A 27 -5.59 -15.86 -6.96
C LEU A 27 -5.62 -16.26 -5.47
N LEU A 28 -5.34 -15.31 -4.57
CA LEU A 28 -5.15 -15.58 -3.15
C LEU A 28 -6.45 -15.48 -2.34
N ALA A 29 -7.37 -14.60 -2.73
CA ALA A 29 -8.60 -14.31 -1.99
C ALA A 29 -9.89 -14.66 -2.75
N GLY A 30 -9.82 -14.96 -4.06
CA GLY A 30 -11.01 -15.23 -4.89
C GLY A 30 -11.80 -16.47 -4.48
N SER A 31 -11.22 -17.39 -3.71
CA SER A 31 -11.92 -18.53 -3.11
C SER A 31 -12.62 -18.20 -1.79
N LEU A 32 -12.28 -17.07 -1.15
CA LEU A 32 -12.79 -16.66 0.15
C LEU A 32 -13.87 -15.57 0.03
N VAL A 33 -13.69 -14.63 -0.90
CA VAL A 33 -14.56 -13.47 -1.09
C VAL A 33 -14.72 -13.20 -2.58
N PRO A 34 -15.90 -12.79 -3.08
CA PRO A 34 -16.04 -12.37 -4.47
C PRO A 34 -15.14 -11.17 -4.78
N VAL A 35 -14.20 -11.36 -5.71
CA VAL A 35 -13.24 -10.33 -6.14
C VAL A 35 -13.72 -9.71 -7.45
N ASP A 36 -13.97 -8.39 -7.45
CA ASP A 36 -14.17 -7.63 -8.69
C ASP A 36 -12.82 -7.24 -9.29
N ALA A 37 -12.22 -8.16 -10.06
CA ALA A 37 -10.91 -7.96 -10.67
C ALA A 37 -10.90 -6.78 -11.67
N ALA A 38 -11.99 -6.61 -12.43
CA ALA A 38 -12.11 -5.50 -13.37
C ALA A 38 -12.24 -4.16 -12.65
N GLY A 39 -13.04 -4.12 -11.58
CA GLY A 39 -13.14 -2.97 -10.68
C GLY A 39 -11.79 -2.63 -10.05
N LEU A 40 -11.04 -3.61 -9.54
CA LEU A 40 -9.71 -3.41 -8.97
C LEU A 40 -8.74 -2.82 -10.00
N LEU A 41 -8.76 -3.30 -11.25
CA LEU A 41 -7.92 -2.78 -12.33
C LEU A 41 -8.25 -1.31 -12.62
N ILE A 42 -9.54 -1.00 -12.84
CA ILE A 42 -10.00 0.37 -13.15
C ILE A 42 -9.70 1.30 -11.98
N SER A 43 -10.01 0.87 -10.76
CA SER A 43 -9.74 1.63 -9.53
C SER A 43 -8.25 1.91 -9.37
N THR A 44 -7.39 0.93 -9.62
CA THR A 44 -5.93 1.11 -9.51
C THR A 44 -5.43 2.10 -10.57
N LEU A 45 -5.93 2.03 -11.80
CA LEU A 45 -5.58 3.02 -12.85
C LEU A 45 -5.99 4.44 -12.44
N GLN A 46 -7.21 4.62 -11.94
CA GLN A 46 -7.78 5.93 -11.64
C GLN A 46 -7.26 6.55 -10.33
N VAL A 47 -7.13 5.76 -9.28
CA VAL A 47 -6.81 6.23 -7.92
C VAL A 47 -5.30 6.24 -7.68
N VAL A 48 -4.55 5.39 -8.39
CA VAL A 48 -3.10 5.23 -8.17
C VAL A 48 -2.30 5.75 -9.36
N LEU A 49 -2.45 5.13 -10.52
CA LEU A 49 -1.55 5.38 -11.63
C LEU A 49 -1.74 6.79 -12.22
N PHE A 50 -2.99 7.23 -12.38
CA PHE A 50 -3.29 8.55 -12.89
C PHE A 50 -2.74 9.69 -11.99
N PRO A 51 -2.98 9.73 -10.67
CA PRO A 51 -2.40 10.76 -9.82
C PRO A 51 -0.87 10.73 -9.76
N VAL A 52 -0.26 9.54 -9.73
CA VAL A 52 1.22 9.40 -9.71
C VAL A 52 1.83 9.91 -11.01
N THR A 53 1.30 9.50 -12.16
CA THR A 53 1.78 9.96 -13.48
C THR A 53 1.58 11.47 -13.67
N LEU A 54 0.45 12.02 -13.19
CA LEU A 54 0.21 13.45 -13.19
C LEU A 54 1.22 14.20 -12.29
N GLY A 55 1.48 13.69 -11.08
CA GLY A 55 2.48 14.26 -10.18
C GLY A 55 3.89 14.26 -10.78
N VAL A 56 4.28 13.17 -11.45
CA VAL A 56 5.55 13.07 -12.19
C VAL A 56 5.59 14.07 -13.34
N ALA A 57 4.51 14.20 -14.12
CA ALA A 57 4.43 15.17 -15.20
C ALA A 57 4.53 16.62 -14.69
N ILE A 58 3.84 16.96 -13.60
CA ILE A 58 3.94 18.29 -12.96
C ILE A 58 5.38 18.55 -12.50
N ASN A 59 6.03 17.56 -11.89
CA ASN A 59 7.43 17.71 -11.46
C ASN A 59 8.39 17.92 -12.65
N ALA A 60 8.12 17.29 -13.79
CA ALA A 60 8.93 17.40 -15.00
C ALA A 60 8.74 18.75 -15.72
N PHE A 61 7.49 19.19 -15.91
CA PHE A 61 7.16 20.39 -16.69
C PHE A 61 7.07 21.68 -15.85
N PHE A 62 6.75 21.57 -14.56
CA PHE A 62 6.54 22.70 -13.64
C PHE A 62 7.29 22.53 -12.30
N PRO A 63 8.63 22.38 -12.30
CA PRO A 63 9.40 22.06 -11.10
C PRO A 63 9.32 23.13 -10.00
N SER A 64 9.10 24.39 -10.35
CA SER A 64 8.89 25.48 -9.36
C SER A 64 7.60 25.30 -8.58
N LEU A 65 6.53 24.84 -9.23
CA LEU A 65 5.26 24.50 -8.57
C LEU A 65 5.46 23.28 -7.66
N SER A 66 6.10 22.22 -8.16
CA SER A 66 6.43 21.01 -7.39
C SER A 66 7.17 21.34 -6.08
N LYS A 67 8.22 22.16 -6.14
CA LYS A 67 8.97 22.61 -4.95
C LYS A 67 8.13 23.41 -3.96
N ARG A 68 7.16 24.19 -4.44
CA ARG A 68 6.28 24.99 -3.59
C ARG A 68 5.27 24.12 -2.86
N VAL A 69 4.74 23.10 -3.54
CA VAL A 69 3.73 22.21 -2.95
C VAL A 69 4.34 21.16 -2.03
N SER A 70 5.54 20.66 -2.35
CA SER A 70 6.22 19.60 -1.59
C SER A 70 6.47 19.95 -0.12
N GLY A 71 6.54 21.24 0.22
CA GLY A 71 6.71 21.67 1.61
C GLY A 71 5.53 21.33 2.53
N PHE A 72 4.30 21.33 2.00
CA PHE A 72 3.09 21.06 2.79
C PHE A 72 2.43 19.70 2.46
N THR A 73 2.81 19.07 1.33
CA THR A 73 2.28 17.75 0.94
C THR A 73 2.39 16.69 2.03
N PRO A 74 3.53 16.53 2.77
CA PRO A 74 3.63 15.51 3.80
C PRO A 74 2.58 15.65 4.90
N LEU A 75 2.32 16.88 5.36
CA LEU A 75 1.32 17.14 6.39
C LEU A 75 -0.10 16.81 5.90
N LEU A 76 -0.44 17.23 4.68
CA LEU A 76 -1.74 16.89 4.08
C LEU A 76 -1.91 15.38 3.90
N CYS A 77 -0.87 14.67 3.46
CA CYS A 77 -0.90 13.21 3.33
C CYS A 77 -1.19 12.54 4.68
N VAL A 78 -0.50 12.95 5.75
CA VAL A 78 -0.74 12.40 7.10
C VAL A 78 -2.18 12.65 7.55
N ILE A 79 -2.70 13.87 7.37
CA ILE A 79 -4.09 14.20 7.73
C ILE A 79 -5.08 13.33 6.94
N PHE A 80 -4.93 13.22 5.62
CA PHE A 80 -5.85 12.42 4.80
C PHE A 80 -5.78 10.92 5.11
N VAL A 81 -4.58 10.37 5.32
CA VAL A 81 -4.43 8.96 5.70
C VAL A 81 -5.07 8.71 7.06
N ALA A 82 -4.86 9.59 8.04
CA ALA A 82 -5.47 9.47 9.36
C ALA A 82 -7.01 9.53 9.28
N LEU A 83 -7.57 10.44 8.48
CA LEU A 83 -9.01 10.55 8.29
C LEU A 83 -9.61 9.32 7.60
N ILE A 84 -8.97 8.81 6.55
CA ILE A 84 -9.44 7.62 5.82
C ILE A 84 -9.39 6.39 6.72
N CYS A 85 -8.26 6.14 7.40
CA CYS A 85 -8.09 4.96 8.24
C CYS A 85 -8.96 5.05 9.49
N GLY A 86 -9.03 6.23 10.13
CA GLY A 86 -9.90 6.46 11.28
C GLY A 86 -11.38 6.29 10.94
N SER A 87 -11.81 6.69 9.74
CA SER A 87 -13.19 6.47 9.27
C SER A 87 -13.53 4.99 9.15
N VAL A 88 -12.62 4.16 8.61
CA VAL A 88 -12.82 2.71 8.52
C VAL A 88 -12.86 2.08 9.91
N VAL A 89 -11.87 2.35 10.75
CA VAL A 89 -11.79 1.81 12.11
C VAL A 89 -13.02 2.20 12.93
N GLY A 90 -13.50 3.44 12.81
CA GLY A 90 -14.70 3.92 13.48
C GLY A 90 -15.97 3.20 13.03
N GLN A 91 -16.14 2.94 11.73
CA GLN A 91 -17.29 2.21 11.18
C GLN A 91 -17.29 0.72 11.57
N THR A 92 -16.11 0.13 11.77
CA THR A 92 -15.96 -1.30 12.06
C THR A 92 -15.54 -1.58 13.51
N ALA A 93 -15.76 -0.63 14.42
CA ALA A 93 -15.21 -0.69 15.78
C ALA A 93 -15.70 -1.92 16.58
N SER A 94 -16.98 -2.29 16.46
CA SER A 94 -17.54 -3.47 17.12
C SER A 94 -16.90 -4.77 16.62
N SER A 95 -16.71 -4.90 15.30
CA SER A 95 -16.03 -6.05 14.69
C SER A 95 -14.54 -6.09 15.04
N PHE A 96 -13.89 -4.92 15.15
CA PHE A 96 -12.51 -4.82 15.60
C PHE A 96 -12.35 -5.28 17.05
N VAL A 97 -13.26 -4.92 17.96
CA VAL A 97 -13.20 -5.39 19.36
C VAL A 97 -13.40 -6.91 19.44
N ALA A 98 -14.29 -7.47 18.63
CA ALA A 98 -14.56 -8.91 18.62
C ALA A 98 -13.43 -9.76 18.02
N ALA A 99 -12.75 -9.26 16.99
CA ALA A 99 -11.74 -10.01 16.22
C ALA A 99 -10.31 -9.41 16.27
N GLY A 100 -10.08 -8.42 17.14
CA GLY A 100 -8.91 -7.54 17.08
C GLY A 100 -7.58 -8.25 17.30
N ALA A 101 -7.49 -9.17 18.26
CA ALA A 101 -6.22 -9.85 18.54
C ALA A 101 -5.74 -10.76 17.39
N PRO A 102 -6.57 -11.66 16.82
CA PRO A 102 -6.19 -12.42 15.63
C PRO A 102 -5.86 -11.53 14.43
N LEU A 103 -6.62 -10.45 14.22
CA LEU A 103 -6.41 -9.53 13.11
C LEU A 103 -5.09 -8.76 13.25
N LEU A 104 -4.79 -8.22 14.43
CA LEU A 104 -3.51 -7.57 14.72
C LEU A 104 -2.35 -8.55 14.55
N GLY A 105 -2.51 -9.79 15.03
CA GLY A 105 -1.51 -10.84 14.83
C GLY A 105 -1.26 -11.14 13.35
N ALA A 106 -2.31 -11.22 12.53
CA ALA A 106 -2.20 -11.44 11.09
C ALA A 106 -1.52 -10.26 10.37
N VAL A 107 -1.90 -9.02 10.68
CA VAL A 107 -1.30 -7.81 10.10
C VAL A 107 0.17 -7.69 10.52
N ALA A 108 0.49 -7.87 11.80
CA ALA A 108 1.86 -7.86 12.29
C ALA A 108 2.68 -8.98 11.65
N GLY A 109 2.12 -10.18 11.54
CA GLY A 109 2.76 -11.32 10.87
C GLY A 109 3.07 -11.04 9.40
N LEU A 110 2.16 -10.39 8.68
CA LEU A 110 2.37 -9.97 7.29
C LEU A 110 3.56 -9.01 7.17
N HIS A 111 3.61 -7.95 7.98
CA HIS A 111 4.70 -6.98 7.95
C HIS A 111 6.03 -7.59 8.38
N LEU A 112 6.06 -8.32 9.50
CA LEU A 112 7.25 -9.01 9.97
C LEU A 112 7.76 -10.00 8.93
N GLY A 113 6.87 -10.78 8.32
CA GLY A 113 7.21 -11.67 7.21
C GLY A 113 7.80 -10.92 6.03
N GLY A 114 7.20 -9.80 5.63
CA GLY A 114 7.70 -8.92 4.55
C GLY A 114 9.10 -8.36 4.85
N PHE A 115 9.34 -7.86 6.06
CA PHE A 115 10.67 -7.37 6.48
C PHE A 115 11.70 -8.50 6.53
N LEU A 116 11.34 -9.66 7.11
CA LEU A 116 12.24 -10.79 7.25
C LEU A 116 12.62 -11.37 5.90
N LEU A 117 11.66 -11.67 5.03
CA LEU A 117 11.90 -12.21 3.70
C LEU A 117 12.61 -11.19 2.80
N GLY A 118 12.20 -9.92 2.86
CA GLY A 118 12.82 -8.84 2.10
C GLY A 118 14.27 -8.56 2.53
N PHE A 119 14.67 -8.89 3.75
CA PHE A 119 16.06 -8.84 4.18
C PHE A 119 16.83 -10.14 3.86
N ALA A 120 16.23 -11.30 4.16
CA ALA A 120 16.90 -12.59 4.08
C ALA A 120 17.21 -13.00 2.64
N VAL A 121 16.25 -12.88 1.71
CA VAL A 121 16.42 -13.30 0.31
C VAL A 121 17.59 -12.57 -0.37
N PRO A 122 17.68 -11.24 -0.41
CA PRO A 122 18.82 -10.56 -1.02
C PRO A 122 20.14 -10.85 -0.29
N THR A 123 20.11 -11.03 1.03
CA THR A 123 21.32 -11.42 1.79
C THR A 123 21.82 -12.81 1.36
N MET A 124 20.92 -13.79 1.20
CA MET A 124 21.25 -15.13 0.73
C MET A 124 21.77 -15.15 -0.71
N LEU A 125 21.32 -14.21 -1.54
CA LEU A 125 21.81 -14.00 -2.89
C LEU A 125 23.14 -13.22 -2.96
N GLY A 126 23.72 -12.84 -1.81
CA GLY A 126 25.02 -12.17 -1.72
C GLY A 126 24.98 -10.66 -1.96
N TYR A 127 23.80 -10.03 -1.96
CA TYR A 127 23.70 -8.57 -2.11
C TYR A 127 24.23 -7.83 -0.87
N PRO A 128 24.76 -6.60 -1.04
CA PRO A 128 25.21 -5.79 0.08
C PRO A 128 24.09 -5.52 1.08
N ARG A 129 24.44 -5.41 2.37
CA ARG A 129 23.48 -5.13 3.45
C ARG A 129 22.60 -3.91 3.17
N GLN A 130 23.12 -2.88 2.51
CA GLN A 130 22.35 -1.69 2.16
C GLN A 130 21.19 -1.99 1.20
N VAL A 131 21.41 -2.87 0.21
CA VAL A 131 20.38 -3.35 -0.73
C VAL A 131 19.38 -4.22 0.01
N ALA A 132 19.85 -5.19 0.82
CA ALA A 132 18.98 -6.04 1.61
C ALA A 132 18.07 -5.23 2.57
N SER A 133 18.60 -4.19 3.21
CA SER A 133 17.81 -3.28 4.03
C SER A 133 16.79 -2.48 3.21
N THR A 134 17.13 -2.04 1.99
CA THR A 134 16.15 -1.36 1.12
C THR A 134 15.03 -2.31 0.71
N VAL A 135 15.35 -3.52 0.27
CA VAL A 135 14.34 -4.52 -0.14
C VAL A 135 13.46 -4.92 1.04
N ALA A 136 14.02 -5.06 2.24
CA ALA A 136 13.26 -5.31 3.46
C ALA A 136 12.22 -4.20 3.72
N ILE A 137 12.62 -2.93 3.60
CA ILE A 137 11.73 -1.79 3.81
C ILE A 137 10.63 -1.77 2.74
N GLU A 138 10.98 -1.90 1.46
CA GLU A 138 10.00 -1.85 0.35
C GLU A 138 9.06 -3.08 0.32
N THR A 139 9.47 -4.20 0.88
CA THR A 139 8.63 -5.42 0.96
C THR A 139 7.76 -5.40 2.23
N GLY A 140 8.31 -4.97 3.36
CA GLY A 140 7.62 -4.91 4.64
C GLY A 140 6.65 -3.73 4.75
N MET A 141 7.01 -2.56 4.21
CA MET A 141 6.15 -1.39 4.17
C MET A 141 5.26 -1.45 2.93
N GLN A 142 3.95 -1.44 3.15
CA GLN A 142 2.96 -1.50 2.08
C GLN A 142 2.22 -0.16 1.96
N ASN A 143 1.61 0.10 0.81
CA ASN A 143 0.73 1.25 0.65
C ASN A 143 -0.67 0.94 1.19
N SER A 144 -0.78 0.93 2.52
CA SER A 144 -1.99 0.50 3.23
C SER A 144 -3.16 1.46 3.02
N ALA A 145 -2.90 2.76 2.82
CA ALA A 145 -3.93 3.73 2.47
C ALA A 145 -4.59 3.44 1.12
N LEU A 146 -3.80 3.08 0.09
CA LEU A 146 -4.36 2.61 -1.18
C LEU A 146 -5.12 1.29 -1.01
N GLY A 147 -4.62 0.39 -0.16
CA GLY A 147 -5.31 -0.85 0.21
C GLY A 147 -6.72 -0.57 0.74
N VAL A 148 -6.88 0.41 1.64
CA VAL A 148 -8.20 0.85 2.14
C VAL A 148 -9.10 1.31 1.00
N VAL A 149 -8.61 2.17 0.11
CA VAL A 149 -9.43 2.72 -0.98
C VAL A 149 -9.86 1.64 -1.97
N LEU A 150 -8.95 0.73 -2.32
CA LEU A 150 -9.25 -0.38 -3.23
C LEU A 150 -10.21 -1.38 -2.59
N ALA A 151 -10.04 -1.71 -1.31
CA ALA A 151 -10.94 -2.59 -0.59
C ALA A 151 -12.37 -2.02 -0.54
N THR A 152 -12.51 -0.77 -0.09
CA THR A 152 -13.81 -0.10 0.04
C THR A 152 -14.55 0.05 -1.29
N ARG A 153 -13.84 0.19 -2.42
CA ARG A 153 -14.48 0.35 -3.73
C ARG A 153 -14.84 -0.95 -4.44
N ASN A 154 -14.11 -2.04 -4.17
CA ASN A 154 -14.17 -3.25 -5.00
C ASN A 154 -14.64 -4.49 -4.24
N PHE A 155 -14.87 -4.37 -2.93
CA PHE A 155 -15.46 -5.43 -2.11
C PHE A 155 -16.74 -4.94 -1.46
N ARG A 156 -17.73 -5.83 -1.37
CA ARG A 156 -19.04 -5.50 -0.77
C ARG A 156 -18.98 -5.43 0.76
N ASP A 157 -18.11 -6.23 1.37
CA ASP A 157 -17.97 -6.28 2.82
C ASP A 157 -17.03 -5.18 3.30
N PRO A 158 -17.51 -4.19 4.10
CA PRO A 158 -16.69 -3.12 4.65
C PRO A 158 -15.51 -3.61 5.51
N LEU A 159 -15.61 -4.83 6.08
CA LEU A 159 -14.55 -5.42 6.89
C LEU A 159 -13.28 -5.72 6.08
N THR A 160 -13.38 -5.82 4.76
CA THR A 160 -12.21 -6.04 3.89
C THR A 160 -11.21 -4.88 3.90
N ALA A 161 -11.65 -3.66 4.24
CA ALA A 161 -10.78 -2.49 4.35
C ALA A 161 -10.06 -2.40 5.71
N LEU A 162 -10.56 -3.10 6.73
CA LEU A 162 -10.07 -3.00 8.10
C LEU A 162 -8.61 -3.45 8.27
N PRO A 163 -8.13 -4.57 7.69
CA PRO A 163 -6.72 -4.95 7.79
C PRO A 163 -5.78 -3.86 7.24
N CYS A 164 -6.15 -3.22 6.14
CA CYS A 164 -5.38 -2.12 5.55
C CYS A 164 -5.42 -0.86 6.43
N ALA A 165 -6.56 -0.55 7.05
CA ALA A 165 -6.67 0.59 7.95
C ALA A 165 -5.80 0.41 9.20
N ILE A 166 -5.80 -0.78 9.81
CA ILE A 166 -4.96 -1.12 10.97
C ILE A 166 -3.47 -1.12 10.58
N SER A 167 -3.13 -1.61 9.40
CA SER A 167 -1.76 -1.60 8.88
C SER A 167 -1.20 -0.17 8.71
N ALA A 168 -2.06 0.83 8.52
CA ALA A 168 -1.69 2.22 8.34
C ALA A 168 -1.62 3.03 9.64
N THR A 169 -2.17 2.51 10.75
CA THR A 169 -2.25 3.16 12.07
C THR A 169 -1.15 2.70 13.01
#